data_AF-A0A0F9Z2T6-F1
#
_entry.id   AF-A0A0F9Z2T6-F1
#
_cell.length_a   1.000
_cell.length_b   1.000
_cell.length_c   1.000
_cell.angle_alpha   90.00
_cell.angle_beta   90.00
_cell.angle_gamma   90.00
#
_symmetry.space_group_name_H-M   'P 1'
#
loop_
_entity.id
_entity.type
_entity.pdbx_description
1 polymer ?
#
loop_
_entity_poly.entity_id
_entity_poly.type
_entity_poly.pdbx_seq_one_letter_code
_entity_poly.pdbx_strand_id
1 'polypeptide(L)'
;MMAMALHPNNLFTLDLHAVVLVVMILWGLATCLLGYPLFRVVLVVYGVLAGVAGGIDLVGAIRENPSIVACVVAAAVLGVLGGLIAWRLCRLAFALVMAWMAMALAAWLVGWVTGAPDRRVVWVIGGLVGAGVGLLAYHYLRSVIIFATGLSGGVMTVYAAALLVHGIHNGEGLKEALLGPKGHPWVGFLLLLVAAGLTGVGMAVQSKLADVVGHTFMPSQRGPRRGSKGDRLSAVRPRFTRS
;
A
#
# COMPACT_ATOMS: atom_id res chain seq x y z
N MET A 1 26.45 16.06 45.21
CA MET A 1 27.30 15.47 44.15
C MET A 1 27.05 13.97 44.13
N MET A 2 26.01 13.53 43.42
CA MET A 2 25.74 12.11 43.18
C MET A 2 26.20 11.80 41.76
N ALA A 3 27.29 11.05 41.65
CA ALA A 3 27.77 10.52 40.38
C ALA A 3 26.77 9.46 39.90
N MET A 4 25.98 9.84 38.90
CA MET A 4 25.09 8.94 38.19
C MET A 4 25.96 8.02 37.33
N ALA A 5 26.17 6.79 37.79
CA ALA A 5 26.85 5.75 37.05
C ALA A 5 26.03 5.42 35.78
N LEU A 6 26.41 6.02 34.65
CA LEU A 6 25.87 5.64 33.35
C LEU A 6 26.36 4.23 33.00
N HIS A 7 25.46 3.26 33.08
CA HIS A 7 25.68 1.91 32.58
C HIS A 7 25.89 1.98 31.05
N PRO A 8 26.99 1.45 30.48
CA PRO A 8 27.29 1.52 29.04
C PRO A 8 26.27 0.79 28.14
N ASN A 9 25.38 0.00 28.73
CA ASN A 9 24.33 -0.73 28.01
C ASN A 9 23.19 0.18 27.52
N ASN A 10 23.07 1.41 28.05
CA ASN A 10 21.98 2.33 27.70
C ASN A 10 22.30 3.25 26.51
N LEU A 11 23.57 3.38 26.12
CA LEU A 11 23.97 4.18 24.94
C LEU A 11 23.65 3.45 23.64
N PHE A 12 23.92 2.13 23.58
CA PHE A 12 23.62 1.31 22.40
C PHE A 12 22.11 1.14 22.14
N THR A 13 21.29 1.11 23.18
CA THR A 13 19.83 0.99 23.03
C THR A 13 19.19 2.29 22.52
N LEU A 14 19.71 3.44 22.94
CA LEU A 14 19.24 4.76 22.50
C LEU A 14 19.52 5.00 21.01
N ASP A 15 20.72 4.62 20.56
CA ASP A 15 21.11 4.72 19.14
C ASP A 15 20.29 3.77 18.26
N LEU A 16 20.04 2.53 18.72
CA LEU A 16 19.27 1.56 17.94
C LEU A 16 17.82 2.01 17.75
N HIS A 17 17.19 2.58 18.77
CA HIS A 17 15.80 3.07 18.68
C HIS A 17 15.67 4.25 17.72
N ALA A 18 16.60 5.21 17.79
CA ALA A 18 16.64 6.31 16.85
C ALA A 18 16.82 5.82 15.40
N VAL A 19 17.71 4.85 15.18
CA VAL A 19 17.92 4.24 13.86
C VAL A 19 16.65 3.55 13.36
N VAL A 20 15.96 2.76 14.19
CA VAL A 20 14.71 2.09 13.81
C VAL A 20 13.62 3.12 13.45
N LEU A 21 13.48 4.20 14.22
CA LEU A 21 12.53 5.27 13.92
C LEU A 21 12.86 5.99 12.61
N VAL A 22 14.13 6.29 12.35
CA VAL A 22 14.57 6.89 11.08
C VAL A 22 14.30 5.95 9.91
N VAL A 23 14.56 4.65 10.05
CA VAL A 23 14.23 3.66 9.02
C VAL A 23 12.72 3.57 8.79
N MET A 24 11.90 3.62 9.84
CA MET A 24 10.43 3.67 9.70
C MET A 24 9.95 4.95 9.02
N ILE A 25 10.56 6.11 9.30
CA ILE A 25 10.26 7.39 8.63
C ILE A 25 10.58 7.28 7.14
N LEU A 26 11.78 6.81 6.79
CA LEU A 26 12.21 6.63 5.41
C LEU A 26 11.33 5.62 4.67
N TRP A 27 10.96 4.51 5.33
CA TRP A 27 10.05 3.52 4.78
C TRP A 27 8.64 4.11 4.58
N GLY A 28 8.14 4.90 5.53
CA GLY A 28 6.85 5.59 5.44
C GLY A 28 6.80 6.62 4.31
N LEU A 29 7.88 7.37 4.11
CA LEU A 29 8.05 8.27 2.98
C LEU A 29 8.12 7.51 1.66
N ALA A 30 8.85 6.39 1.61
CA ALA A 30 8.92 5.53 0.44
C ALA A 30 7.53 4.95 0.10
N THR A 31 6.76 4.47 1.07
CA THR A 31 5.39 3.99 0.81
C THR A 31 4.43 5.11 0.43
N CYS A 32 4.61 6.32 0.98
CA CYS A 32 3.80 7.48 0.64
C CYS A 32 4.08 7.99 -0.79
N LEU A 33 5.34 8.02 -1.24
CA LEU A 33 5.74 8.55 -2.55
C LEU A 33 5.75 7.50 -3.66
N LEU A 34 6.15 6.27 -3.33
CA LEU A 34 6.36 5.16 -4.27
C LEU A 34 5.38 4.01 -4.02
N GLY A 35 4.29 4.21 -3.27
CA GLY A 35 3.34 3.15 -2.93
C GLY A 35 2.84 2.35 -4.15
N TYR A 36 2.50 3.03 -5.24
CA TYR A 36 2.05 2.38 -6.48
C TYR A 36 3.11 1.45 -7.13
N PRO A 37 4.34 1.93 -7.46
CA PRO A 37 5.37 1.05 -8.01
C PRO A 37 5.87 0.02 -7.00
N LEU A 38 6.01 0.38 -5.73
CA LEU A 38 6.52 -0.49 -4.67
C LEU A 38 5.57 -1.67 -4.43
N PHE A 39 4.26 -1.44 -4.44
CA PHE A 39 3.27 -2.52 -4.35
C PHE A 39 3.39 -3.55 -5.48
N ARG A 40 3.65 -3.12 -6.72
CA ARG A 40 3.85 -4.04 -7.85
C ARG A 40 5.11 -4.86 -7.68
N VAL A 41 6.22 -4.22 -7.29
CA VAL A 41 7.50 -4.92 -7.05
C VAL A 41 7.32 -5.95 -5.94
N VAL A 42 6.68 -5.57 -4.84
CA VAL A 42 6.38 -6.46 -3.71
C VAL A 42 5.54 -7.66 -4.17
N LEU A 43 4.50 -7.45 -4.97
CA LEU A 43 3.70 -8.56 -5.51
C LEU A 43 4.51 -9.50 -6.41
N VAL A 44 5.42 -8.98 -7.24
CA VAL A 44 6.32 -9.82 -8.05
C VAL A 44 7.23 -10.64 -7.15
N VAL A 45 7.84 -10.02 -6.14
CA VAL A 45 8.72 -10.71 -5.19
C VAL A 45 7.94 -11.81 -4.46
N TYR A 46 6.74 -11.53 -3.95
CA TYR A 46 5.90 -12.55 -3.34
C TYR A 46 5.50 -13.66 -4.32
N GLY A 47 5.20 -13.32 -5.58
CA GLY A 47 4.91 -14.28 -6.62
C GLY A 47 6.08 -15.21 -6.91
N VAL A 48 7.31 -14.66 -6.94
CA VAL A 48 8.54 -15.44 -7.11
C VAL A 48 8.76 -16.36 -5.91
N LEU A 49 8.63 -15.85 -4.68
CA LEU A 49 8.80 -16.64 -3.46
C LEU A 49 7.77 -17.77 -3.36
N ALA A 50 6.51 -17.49 -3.68
CA ALA A 50 5.46 -18.50 -3.72
C ALA A 50 5.72 -19.56 -4.81
N GLY A 51 6.21 -19.14 -5.98
CA GLY A 51 6.60 -20.04 -7.05
C GLY A 51 7.79 -20.93 -6.69
N VAL A 52 8.79 -20.37 -5.99
CA VAL A 52 9.94 -21.14 -5.45
C VAL A 52 9.46 -22.19 -4.45
N ALA A 53 8.65 -21.77 -3.47
CA ALA A 53 8.11 -22.69 -2.47
C ALA A 53 7.27 -23.81 -3.10
N GLY A 54 6.37 -23.44 -4.03
CA GLY A 54 5.55 -24.41 -4.77
C GLY A 54 6.38 -25.35 -5.65
N GLY A 55 7.51 -24.89 -6.21
CA GLY A 55 8.40 -25.74 -6.99
C GLY A 55 9.18 -26.76 -6.15
N ILE A 56 9.57 -26.38 -4.94
CA ILE A 56 10.19 -27.32 -3.99
C ILE A 56 9.16 -28.37 -3.55
N ASP A 57 7.95 -27.94 -3.21
CA ASP A 57 6.86 -28.81 -2.77
C ASP A 57 6.42 -29.80 -3.87
N LEU A 58 6.30 -29.32 -5.11
CA LEU A 58 5.95 -30.16 -6.26
C LEU A 58 6.98 -31.26 -6.52
N VAL A 59 8.29 -30.95 -6.39
CA VAL A 59 9.34 -31.96 -6.57
C VAL A 59 9.34 -32.96 -5.42
N GLY A 60 9.09 -32.52 -4.18
CA GLY A 60 8.92 -33.38 -3.03
C GLY A 60 7.70 -34.31 -3.13
N ALA A 61 6.62 -33.85 -3.75
CA ALA A 61 5.41 -34.65 -3.95
C ALA A 61 5.56 -35.72 -5.04
N ILE A 62 6.41 -35.49 -6.05
CA ILE A 62 6.57 -36.40 -7.21
C ILE A 62 7.71 -37.40 -6.99
N ARG A 63 8.73 -37.07 -6.20
CA ARG A 63 9.91 -37.93 -6.00
C ARG A 63 10.16 -38.22 -4.52
N GLU A 64 10.21 -39.50 -4.17
CA GLU A 64 10.61 -39.96 -2.83
C GLU A 64 12.07 -39.62 -2.48
N ASN A 65 12.96 -39.48 -3.48
CA ASN A 65 14.36 -39.06 -3.30
C ASN A 65 14.70 -37.90 -4.26
N PRO A 66 14.41 -36.65 -3.89
CA PRO A 66 14.62 -35.52 -4.79
C PRO A 66 16.11 -35.14 -4.88
N SER A 67 16.65 -35.14 -6.10
CA SER A 67 17.98 -34.58 -6.36
C SER A 67 17.95 -33.06 -6.18
N ILE A 68 18.95 -32.48 -5.51
CA ILE A 68 19.07 -31.04 -5.26
C ILE A 68 18.92 -30.22 -6.55
N VAL A 69 19.52 -30.71 -7.65
CA VAL A 69 19.45 -30.07 -8.98
C VAL A 69 18.00 -29.96 -9.48
N ALA A 70 17.19 -31.00 -9.29
CA ALA A 70 15.78 -30.98 -9.71
C ALA A 70 14.95 -29.98 -8.87
N CYS A 71 15.19 -29.88 -7.56
CA CYS A 71 14.54 -28.88 -6.71
C CYS A 71 14.90 -27.45 -7.14
N VAL A 72 16.18 -27.19 -7.43
CA VAL A 72 16.64 -25.85 -7.84
C VAL A 72 16.05 -25.46 -9.21
N VAL A 73 16.04 -26.38 -10.18
CA VAL A 73 15.46 -26.11 -11.50
C VAL A 73 13.95 -25.88 -11.41
N ALA A 74 13.21 -26.71 -10.67
CA ALA A 74 11.77 -26.54 -10.50
C ALA A 74 11.42 -25.24 -9.76
N ALA A 75 12.15 -24.91 -8.70
CA ALA A 75 12.01 -23.65 -7.97
C ALA A 75 12.30 -22.43 -8.85
N ALA A 76 13.34 -22.48 -9.68
CA ALA A 76 13.67 -21.39 -10.60
C ALA A 76 12.58 -21.18 -11.66
N VAL A 77 12.11 -22.27 -12.30
CA VAL A 77 11.07 -22.21 -13.34
C VAL A 77 9.75 -21.70 -12.75
N LEU A 78 9.29 -22.30 -11.64
CA LEU A 78 8.03 -21.91 -11.01
C LEU A 78 8.11 -20.56 -10.32
N GLY A 79 9.28 -20.16 -9.81
CA GLY A 79 9.54 -18.81 -9.31
C GLY A 79 9.37 -17.75 -10.41
N VAL A 80 10.02 -17.96 -11.57
CA VAL A 80 9.88 -17.04 -12.71
C VAL A 80 8.44 -17.01 -13.23
N LEU A 81 7.78 -18.17 -13.35
CA LEU A 81 6.36 -18.24 -13.71
C LEU A 81 5.48 -17.49 -12.70
N GLY A 82 5.71 -17.71 -11.41
CA GLY A 82 4.99 -17.06 -10.32
C GLY A 82 5.12 -15.54 -10.34
N GLY A 83 6.32 -15.02 -10.61
CA GLY A 83 6.55 -13.58 -10.82
C GLY A 83 5.82 -13.02 -12.04
N LEU A 84 5.84 -13.72 -13.17
CA LEU A 84 5.13 -13.36 -14.41
C LEU A 84 3.60 -13.37 -14.23
N ILE A 85 3.10 -14.40 -13.56
CA ILE A 85 1.69 -14.56 -13.24
C ILE A 85 1.26 -13.45 -12.27
N ALA A 86 2.02 -13.20 -11.20
CA ALA A 86 1.75 -12.11 -10.25
C ALA A 86 1.77 -10.74 -10.93
N TRP A 87 2.68 -10.51 -11.89
CA TRP A 87 2.73 -9.29 -12.69
C TRP A 87 1.44 -9.06 -13.50
N ARG A 88 0.91 -10.12 -14.13
CA ARG A 88 -0.34 -10.06 -14.92
C ARG A 88 -1.60 -10.03 -14.05
N LEU A 89 -1.59 -10.76 -12.94
CA LEU A 89 -2.70 -10.88 -12.00
C LEU A 89 -2.70 -9.79 -10.92
N CYS A 90 -1.81 -8.81 -10.95
CA CYS A 90 -1.76 -7.70 -9.97
C CYS A 90 -3.15 -7.09 -9.67
N ARG A 91 -4.01 -6.96 -10.69
CA ARG A 91 -5.39 -6.47 -10.51
C ARG A 91 -6.30 -7.45 -9.75
N LEU A 92 -6.22 -8.73 -10.07
CA LEU A 92 -7.01 -9.79 -9.43
C LEU A 92 -6.52 -10.05 -8.00
N ALA A 93 -5.20 -10.11 -7.80
CA ALA A 93 -4.57 -10.33 -6.51
C ALA A 93 -4.95 -9.22 -5.52
N PHE A 94 -4.91 -7.96 -5.93
CA PHE A 94 -5.34 -6.85 -5.07
C PHE A 94 -6.84 -6.92 -4.74
N ALA A 95 -7.69 -7.24 -5.72
CA ALA A 95 -9.11 -7.43 -5.48
C ALA A 95 -9.39 -8.54 -4.46
N LEU A 96 -8.66 -9.65 -4.53
CA LEU A 96 -8.77 -10.76 -3.58
C LEU A 96 -8.25 -10.38 -2.18
N VAL A 97 -7.13 -9.67 -2.07
CA VAL A 97 -6.61 -9.19 -0.78
C VAL A 97 -7.61 -8.25 -0.11
N MET A 98 -8.16 -7.29 -0.85
CA MET A 98 -9.18 -6.37 -0.33
C MET A 98 -10.47 -7.09 0.05
N ALA A 99 -10.88 -8.10 -0.72
CA ALA A 99 -12.02 -8.95 -0.37
C ALA A 99 -11.78 -9.71 0.93
N TRP A 100 -10.58 -10.26 1.11
CA TRP A 100 -10.22 -11.02 2.30
C TRP A 100 -10.13 -10.13 3.54
N MET A 101 -9.53 -8.94 3.44
CA MET A 101 -9.51 -7.96 4.51
C MET A 101 -10.91 -7.49 4.91
N ALA A 102 -11.77 -7.21 3.92
CA ALA A 102 -13.15 -6.81 4.18
C ALA A 102 -13.96 -7.95 4.83
N MET A 103 -13.74 -9.20 4.42
CA MET A 103 -14.33 -10.37 5.07
C MET A 103 -13.83 -10.52 6.52
N ALA A 104 -12.53 -10.36 6.77
CA ALA A 104 -11.96 -10.43 8.11
C ALA A 104 -12.49 -9.32 9.02
N LEU A 105 -12.60 -8.09 8.51
CA LEU A 105 -13.16 -6.96 9.24
C LEU A 105 -14.65 -7.15 9.54
N ALA A 106 -15.43 -7.60 8.56
CA ALA A 106 -16.83 -7.93 8.77
C ALA A 106 -17.00 -9.05 9.80
N ALA A 107 -16.15 -10.07 9.76
CA ALA A 107 -16.16 -11.15 10.74
C ALA A 107 -15.81 -10.66 12.15
N TRP A 108 -14.82 -9.79 12.27
CA TRP A 108 -14.44 -9.18 13.54
C TRP A 108 -15.57 -8.28 14.11
N LEU A 109 -16.16 -7.41 13.28
CA LEU A 109 -17.27 -6.54 13.67
C LEU A 109 -18.50 -7.34 14.12
N VAL A 110 -18.87 -8.37 13.36
CA VAL A 110 -20.00 -9.24 13.74
C VAL A 110 -19.69 -9.96 15.04
N GLY A 111 -18.47 -10.47 15.22
CA GLY A 111 -18.01 -11.06 16.49
C GLY A 111 -18.11 -10.10 17.67
N TRP A 112 -17.73 -8.84 17.47
CA TRP A 112 -17.75 -7.81 18.51
C TRP A 112 -19.17 -7.40 18.92
N VAL A 113 -20.08 -7.29 17.95
CA VAL A 113 -21.47 -6.87 18.20
C VAL A 113 -22.33 -7.99 18.78
N THR A 114 -22.07 -9.25 18.40
CA THR A 114 -22.98 -10.36 18.72
C THR A 114 -22.44 -11.33 19.79
N GLY A 115 -21.18 -11.21 20.21
CA GLY A 115 -20.59 -11.97 21.32
C GLY A 115 -20.35 -13.47 21.06
N ALA A 116 -21.16 -14.12 20.22
CA ALA A 116 -20.98 -15.49 19.72
C ALA A 116 -21.79 -15.70 18.42
N PRO A 117 -21.35 -15.16 17.27
CA PRO A 117 -22.08 -15.37 16.04
C PRO A 117 -21.91 -16.79 15.52
N ASP A 118 -23.01 -17.32 14.99
CA ASP A 118 -23.03 -18.58 14.27
C ASP A 118 -22.06 -18.49 13.08
N ARG A 119 -21.02 -19.35 13.06
CA ARG A 119 -19.87 -19.22 12.13
C ARG A 119 -20.34 -19.07 10.68
N ARG A 120 -21.40 -19.77 10.28
CA ARG A 120 -21.92 -19.75 8.91
C ARG A 120 -22.39 -18.37 8.47
N VAL A 121 -23.08 -17.64 9.35
CA VAL A 121 -23.61 -16.30 9.04
C VAL A 121 -22.47 -15.30 8.84
N VAL A 122 -21.41 -15.42 9.65
CA VAL A 122 -20.20 -14.59 9.54
C VAL A 122 -19.50 -14.79 8.20
N TRP A 123 -19.33 -16.05 7.78
CA TRP A 123 -18.68 -16.36 6.50
C TRP A 123 -19.51 -15.92 5.30
N VAL A 124 -20.85 -16.01 5.36
CA VAL A 124 -21.73 -15.58 4.25
C VAL A 124 -21.77 -14.05 4.14
N ILE A 125 -22.00 -13.33 5.24
CA ILE A 125 -22.04 -11.86 5.25
C ILE A 125 -20.64 -11.31 4.92
N GLY A 126 -19.60 -11.83 5.58
CA GLY A 126 -18.22 -11.43 5.32
C GLY A 126 -17.80 -11.73 3.88
N GLY A 127 -18.23 -12.88 3.33
CA GLY A 127 -17.98 -13.24 1.93
C GLY A 127 -18.66 -12.30 0.94
N LEU A 128 -19.91 -11.92 1.17
CA LEU A 128 -20.64 -10.95 0.33
C LEU A 128 -20.03 -9.55 0.39
N VAL A 129 -19.71 -9.06 1.60
CA VAL A 129 -19.03 -7.78 1.81
C VAL A 129 -17.64 -7.81 1.18
N GLY A 130 -16.90 -8.90 1.38
CA GLY A 130 -15.60 -9.14 0.77
C GLY A 130 -15.66 -9.11 -0.74
N ALA A 131 -16.56 -9.88 -1.36
CA ALA A 131 -16.74 -9.92 -2.81
C ALA A 131 -17.12 -8.53 -3.36
N GLY A 132 -18.03 -7.80 -2.69
CA GLY A 132 -18.41 -6.45 -3.08
C GLY A 132 -17.25 -5.45 -3.03
N VAL A 133 -16.48 -5.45 -1.93
CA VAL A 133 -15.29 -4.59 -1.78
C VAL A 133 -14.20 -4.99 -2.76
N GLY A 134 -13.99 -6.28 -3.00
CA GLY A 134 -13.04 -6.79 -3.99
C GLY A 134 -13.39 -6.35 -5.42
N LEU A 135 -14.68 -6.39 -5.78
CA LEU A 135 -15.16 -5.92 -7.08
C LEU A 135 -15.01 -4.40 -7.22
N LEU A 136 -15.32 -3.63 -6.17
CA LEU A 136 -15.07 -2.18 -6.15
C LEU A 136 -13.57 -1.88 -6.28
N ALA A 137 -12.73 -2.61 -5.56
CA ALA A 137 -11.27 -2.47 -5.62
C ALA A 137 -10.73 -2.83 -7.01
N TYR A 138 -11.35 -3.77 -7.72
CA TYR A 138 -10.98 -4.09 -9.10
C TYR A 138 -11.25 -2.92 -10.06
N HIS A 139 -12.39 -2.23 -9.90
CA HIS A 139 -12.77 -1.10 -10.75
C HIS A 139 -11.98 0.18 -10.41
N TYR A 140 -11.80 0.47 -9.12
CA TYR A 140 -11.15 1.69 -8.61
C TYR A 140 -9.71 1.46 -8.16
N LEU A 141 -9.04 0.42 -8.65
CA LEU A 141 -7.74 -0.07 -8.19
C LEU A 141 -6.69 1.05 -8.07
N ARG A 142 -6.61 1.93 -9.07
CA ARG A 142 -5.63 3.02 -9.09
C ARG A 142 -5.87 4.00 -7.95
N SER A 143 -7.10 4.45 -7.76
CA SER A 143 -7.45 5.44 -6.74
C SER A 143 -7.34 4.86 -5.33
N VAL A 144 -7.77 3.61 -5.14
CA VAL A 144 -7.73 2.95 -3.82
C VAL A 144 -6.29 2.71 -3.36
N ILE A 145 -5.40 2.23 -4.24
CA ILE A 145 -3.99 2.01 -3.89
C ILE A 145 -3.30 3.33 -3.55
N ILE A 146 -3.50 4.37 -4.37
CA ILE A 146 -2.88 5.68 -4.14
C ILE A 146 -3.36 6.26 -2.81
N PHE A 147 -4.66 6.16 -2.53
CA PHE A 147 -5.22 6.66 -1.29
C PHE A 147 -4.71 5.89 -0.07
N ALA A 148 -4.76 4.55 -0.10
CA ALA A 148 -4.35 3.70 1.01
C ALA A 148 -2.85 3.79 1.32
N THR A 149 -2.00 3.84 0.30
CA THR A 149 -0.54 3.96 0.48
C THR A 149 -0.12 5.36 0.90
N GLY A 150 -0.77 6.39 0.35
CA GLY A 150 -0.57 7.77 0.78
C GLY A 150 -0.93 7.97 2.25
N LEU A 151 -2.11 7.48 2.66
CA LEU A 151 -2.61 7.62 4.03
C LEU A 151 -1.79 6.81 5.03
N SER A 152 -1.51 5.54 4.73
CA SER A 152 -0.71 4.69 5.64
C SER A 152 0.74 5.19 5.77
N GLY A 153 1.38 5.59 4.68
CA GLY A 153 2.72 6.18 4.70
C GLY A 153 2.78 7.52 5.44
N GLY A 154 1.79 8.40 5.21
CA GLY A 154 1.70 9.69 5.91
C GLY A 154 1.54 9.54 7.41
N VAL A 155 0.60 8.69 7.85
CA VAL A 155 0.37 8.41 9.27
C VAL A 155 1.62 7.78 9.90
N MET A 156 2.23 6.79 9.25
CA MET A 156 3.42 6.12 9.80
C MET A 156 4.62 7.07 9.93
N THR A 157 4.84 7.94 8.94
CA THR A 157 5.93 8.93 8.95
C THR A 157 5.75 9.94 10.07
N VAL A 158 4.53 10.50 10.21
CA VAL A 158 4.24 11.49 11.25
C VAL A 158 4.26 10.86 12.64
N TYR A 159 3.76 9.64 12.79
CA TYR A 159 3.82 8.91 14.05
C TYR A 159 5.26 8.64 14.48
N ALA A 160 6.10 8.12 13.58
CA ALA A 160 7.50 7.86 13.87
C ALA A 160 8.30 9.15 14.14
N ALA A 161 8.03 10.23 13.40
CA ALA A 161 8.63 11.53 13.65
C ALA A 161 8.21 12.11 15.02
N ALA A 162 6.94 11.95 15.40
CA ALA A 162 6.45 12.43 16.69
C ALA A 162 7.12 11.70 17.87
N LEU A 163 7.32 10.38 17.76
CA LEU A 163 8.05 9.58 18.75
C LEU A 163 9.52 10.02 18.84
N LEU A 164 10.16 10.27 17.68
CA LEU A 164 11.56 10.71 17.62
C LEU A 164 11.76 12.09 18.27
N VAL A 165 10.90 13.06 17.97
CA VAL A 165 11.01 14.44 18.48
C VAL A 165 10.79 14.51 19.99
N HIS A 166 9.87 13.73 20.53
CA HIS A 166 9.57 13.76 21.97
C HIS A 166 10.44 12.80 22.78
N GLY A 167 11.33 12.04 22.14
CA GLY A 167 12.13 11.00 22.80
C GLY A 167 11.26 9.91 23.44
N ILE A 168 10.01 9.74 22.98
CA ILE A 168 9.05 8.83 23.57
C ILE A 168 9.22 7.46 22.93
N HIS A 169 9.37 6.43 23.77
CA HIS A 169 9.65 5.07 23.30
C HIS A 169 8.37 4.27 23.02
N ASN A 170 7.23 4.69 23.57
CA ASN A 170 5.96 3.96 23.50
C ASN A 170 4.78 4.87 23.09
N GLY A 171 3.81 4.30 22.38
CA GLY A 171 2.60 5.03 21.93
C GLY A 171 1.75 5.59 23.08
N GLU A 172 1.81 5.00 24.27
CA GLU A 172 1.12 5.51 25.45
C GLU A 172 1.69 6.85 25.93
N GLY A 173 3.02 7.00 25.88
CA GLY A 173 3.66 8.28 26.21
C GLY A 173 3.27 9.38 25.23
N LEU A 174 3.10 9.04 23.95
CA LEU A 174 2.65 10.00 22.93
C LEU A 174 1.19 10.40 23.16
N LYS A 175 0.34 9.44 23.53
CA LYS A 175 -1.05 9.68 23.93
C LYS A 175 -1.12 10.59 25.15
N GLU A 176 -0.28 10.38 26.15
CA GLU A 176 -0.24 11.20 27.36
C GLU A 176 0.32 12.61 27.08
N ALA A 177 1.32 12.74 26.20
CA ALA A 177 1.86 14.02 25.75
C ALA A 177 0.85 14.85 24.92
N LEU A 178 -0.04 14.19 24.18
CA LEU A 178 -1.02 14.84 23.30
C LEU A 178 -2.37 15.10 23.96
N LEU A 179 -2.87 14.13 24.74
CA LEU A 179 -4.23 14.10 25.30
C LEU A 179 -4.25 14.10 26.84
N GLY A 180 -3.07 14.05 27.49
CA GLY A 180 -2.99 14.08 28.95
C GLY A 180 -3.33 15.45 29.54
N PRO A 181 -3.45 15.54 30.87
CA PRO A 181 -3.84 16.77 31.57
C PRO A 181 -2.84 17.94 31.42
N LYS A 182 -1.60 17.65 31.02
CA LYS A 182 -0.57 18.65 30.65
C LYS A 182 -0.27 18.66 29.14
N GLY A 183 -1.04 17.91 28.36
CA GLY A 183 -0.85 17.77 26.93
C GLY A 183 -1.20 19.03 26.18
N HIS A 184 -0.55 19.23 25.03
CA HIS A 184 -0.82 20.37 24.16
C HIS A 184 -1.63 19.88 22.96
N PRO A 185 -2.98 19.94 22.99
CA PRO A 185 -3.83 19.38 21.93
C PRO A 185 -3.56 20.04 20.56
N TRP A 186 -3.10 21.30 20.57
CA TRP A 186 -2.65 22.02 19.39
C TRP A 186 -1.49 21.33 18.66
N VAL A 187 -0.58 20.66 19.37
CA VAL A 187 0.51 19.89 18.76
C VAL A 187 -0.06 18.67 18.02
N GLY A 188 -1.07 18.02 18.59
CA GLY A 188 -1.79 16.92 17.92
C GLY A 188 -2.48 17.36 16.65
N PHE A 189 -3.17 18.50 16.70
CA PHE A 189 -3.79 19.09 15.51
C PHE A 189 -2.76 19.46 14.44
N LEU A 190 -1.62 20.03 14.84
CA LEU A 190 -0.54 20.39 13.93
C LEU A 190 0.12 19.16 13.29
N LEU A 191 0.34 18.08 14.05
CA LEU A 191 0.79 16.79 13.53
C LEU A 191 -0.21 16.22 12.52
N LEU A 192 -1.51 16.32 12.81
CA LEU A 192 -2.56 15.83 11.91
C LEU A 192 -2.62 16.65 10.61
N LEU A 193 -2.43 17.97 10.68
CA LEU A 193 -2.29 18.82 9.49
C LEU A 193 -1.05 18.47 8.67
N VAL A 194 0.08 18.23 9.32
CA VAL A 194 1.31 17.77 8.64
C VAL A 194 1.07 16.41 7.97
N ALA A 195 0.40 15.47 8.64
CA ALA A 195 0.06 14.18 8.08
C ALA A 195 -0.87 14.32 6.86
N ALA A 196 -1.90 15.16 6.95
CA ALA A 196 -2.82 15.44 5.84
C ALA A 196 -2.09 16.09 4.66
N GLY A 197 -1.19 17.05 4.91
CA GLY A 197 -0.37 17.70 3.90
C GLY A 197 0.58 16.72 3.20
N LEU A 198 1.30 15.90 3.97
CA LEU A 198 2.21 14.88 3.44
C LEU A 198 1.45 13.85 2.59
N THR A 199 0.28 13.43 3.08
CA THR A 199 -0.62 12.52 2.37
C THR A 199 -1.10 13.13 1.05
N GLY A 200 -1.52 14.40 1.05
CA GLY A 200 -1.95 15.11 -0.15
C GLY A 200 -0.84 15.28 -1.19
N VAL A 201 0.37 15.65 -0.75
CA VAL A 201 1.56 15.73 -1.61
C VAL A 201 1.91 14.34 -2.17
N GLY A 202 1.90 13.31 -1.33
CA GLY A 202 2.13 11.92 -1.75
C GLY A 202 1.14 11.48 -2.83
N MET A 203 -0.15 11.72 -2.63
CA MET A 203 -1.18 11.42 -3.63
C MET A 203 -0.97 12.19 -4.95
N ALA A 204 -0.62 13.47 -4.87
CA ALA A 204 -0.34 14.28 -6.06
C ALA A 204 0.88 13.75 -6.85
N VAL A 205 1.98 13.43 -6.16
CA VAL A 205 3.18 12.86 -6.77
C VAL A 205 2.88 11.49 -7.38
N GLN A 206 2.22 10.60 -6.63
CA GLN A 206 1.84 9.27 -7.11
C GLN A 206 0.91 9.32 -8.33
N SER A 207 -0.04 10.26 -8.37
CA SER A 207 -0.93 10.43 -9.52
C SER A 207 -0.14 10.73 -10.80
N LYS A 208 0.84 11.66 -10.73
CA LYS A 208 1.72 12.02 -11.85
C LYS A 208 2.63 10.86 -12.25
N LEU A 209 3.24 10.17 -11.30
CA LEU A 209 4.05 8.98 -11.57
C LEU A 209 3.23 7.89 -12.24
N ALA A 210 2.00 7.66 -11.79
CA ALA A 210 1.12 6.67 -12.37
C ALA A 210 0.66 7.05 -13.79
N ASP A 211 0.66 8.33 -14.18
CA ASP A 211 0.42 8.73 -15.58
C ASP A 211 1.65 8.42 -16.45
N VAL A 212 2.85 8.79 -15.99
CA VAL A 212 4.11 8.52 -16.71
C VAL A 212 4.33 7.01 -16.90
N VAL A 213 4.20 6.25 -15.81
CA VAL A 213 4.33 4.78 -15.83
C VAL A 213 3.13 4.14 -16.54
N GLY A 214 1.93 4.70 -16.39
CA GLY A 214 0.71 4.20 -17.02
C GLY A 214 0.80 4.16 -18.54
N HIS A 215 1.39 5.19 -19.16
CA HIS A 215 1.60 5.22 -20.61
C HIS A 215 2.55 4.15 -21.13
N THR A 216 3.46 3.64 -20.29
CA THR A 216 4.46 2.64 -20.69
C THR A 216 3.94 1.20 -20.53
N PHE A 217 2.98 0.97 -19.62
CA PHE A 217 2.60 -0.40 -19.23
C PHE A 217 1.11 -0.74 -19.39
N MET A 218 0.24 0.25 -19.56
CA MET A 218 -1.16 0.06 -19.91
C MET A 218 -1.49 1.01 -21.04
N PRO A 219 -1.34 0.60 -22.31
CA PRO A 219 -1.92 1.37 -23.40
C PRO A 219 -3.39 1.52 -23.06
N SER A 220 -3.75 2.75 -22.72
CA SER A 220 -5.12 3.11 -22.45
C SER A 220 -5.91 2.55 -23.61
N GLN A 221 -6.87 1.65 -23.33
CA GLN A 221 -8.00 1.47 -24.22
C GLN A 221 -8.81 2.77 -24.19
N ARG A 222 -8.19 3.86 -24.64
CA ARG A 222 -8.87 5.03 -25.17
C ARG A 222 -9.65 4.44 -26.33
N GLY A 223 -10.91 4.10 -26.03
CA GLY A 223 -11.91 3.90 -27.05
C GLY A 223 -11.76 5.04 -28.06
N PRO A 224 -11.93 4.72 -29.37
CA PRO A 224 -11.65 5.65 -30.45
C PRO A 224 -12.24 7.00 -30.10
N ARG A 225 -11.38 8.00 -29.97
CA ARG A 225 -11.74 9.41 -29.77
C ARG A 225 -12.81 9.70 -30.81
N ARG A 226 -14.08 9.70 -30.38
CA ARG A 226 -15.24 10.00 -31.20
C ARG A 226 -14.94 11.37 -31.78
N GLY A 227 -14.80 11.41 -33.09
CA GLY A 227 -14.12 12.46 -33.81
C GLY A 227 -14.63 13.85 -33.42
N SER A 228 -13.68 14.77 -33.29
CA SER A 228 -13.89 16.18 -33.58
C SER A 228 -14.43 16.30 -35.01
N LYS A 229 -15.76 16.22 -35.13
CA LYS A 229 -16.55 16.63 -36.28
C LYS A 229 -17.37 17.81 -35.76
N GLY A 230 -16.88 19.02 -35.97
CA GLY A 230 -17.58 20.23 -35.52
C GLY A 230 -17.04 21.54 -36.09
N ASP A 231 -15.73 21.66 -36.33
CA ASP A 231 -15.13 22.92 -36.80
C ASP A 231 -14.93 22.94 -38.32
N ARG A 232 -16.02 22.83 -39.07
CA ARG A 232 -16.06 23.23 -40.49
C ARG A 232 -17.37 23.94 -40.80
N LEU A 233 -17.58 25.14 -40.27
CA LEU A 233 -18.60 26.09 -40.77
C LEU A 233 -18.22 27.53 -40.36
N SER A 234 -17.01 27.96 -40.71
CA SER A 234 -16.60 29.36 -40.60
C SER A 234 -15.65 29.74 -41.74
N ALA A 235 -16.17 29.66 -42.97
CA ALA A 235 -15.55 30.28 -44.14
C ALA A 235 -16.63 30.97 -44.99
N VAL A 236 -17.41 31.86 -44.37
CA VAL A 236 -18.09 32.95 -45.10
C VAL A 236 -17.08 34.09 -45.18
N ARG A 237 -16.42 34.26 -46.34
CA ARG A 237 -15.77 35.53 -46.70
C ARG A 237 -16.54 36.15 -47.86
N PRO A 238 -17.17 37.33 -47.70
CA PRO A 238 -17.58 38.14 -48.83
C PRO A 238 -16.33 38.82 -49.41
N ARG A 239 -16.05 38.57 -50.69
CA ARG A 239 -14.98 39.25 -51.43
C ARG A 239 -15.57 40.52 -52.06
N PHE A 240 -15.41 41.64 -51.36
CA PHE A 240 -15.56 42.98 -51.95
C PHE A 240 -14.17 43.51 -52.35
N THR A 241 -14.04 43.97 -53.59
CA THR A 241 -13.04 44.90 -54.15
C THR A 241 -13.55 45.17 -55.57
N ARG A 242 -14.30 46.23 -55.85
CA ARG A 242 -13.88 47.63 -56.14
C ARG A 242 -12.61 47.74 -57.00
N SER A 243 -12.82 47.86 -58.30
CA SER A 243 -12.35 48.97 -59.15
C SER A 243 -13.19 48.99 -60.41
#